data_AF-A0A3D1IU97-F1
#
_entry.id   AF-A0A3D1IU97-F1
#
_cell.length_a   1.000
_cell.length_b   1.000
_cell.length_c   1.000
_cell.angle_alpha   90.00
_cell.angle_beta   90.00
_cell.angle_gamma   90.00
#
_symmetry.space_group_name_H-M   'P 1'
#
loop_
_entity.id
_entity.type
_entity.pdbx_description
1 polymer ?
#
loop_
_entity_poly.entity_id
_entity_poly.type
_entity_poly.pdbx_seq_one_letter_code
_entity_poly.pdbx_strand_id
1 'polypeptide(L)'
;TYDEHGGFYDHVAPPTGDRWGPGSRIPAVVISPYAKKGYVDHTYYDTASILKFITKRFNLKALAGFRSATGDLTNAFDFTQAP
;
A
#
# COMPACT_ATOMS: atom_id res chain seq x y z
N THR A 1 -4.95 7.74 0.04
CA THR A 1 -4.56 7.12 -1.24
C THR A 1 -5.46 7.68 -2.32
N TYR A 2 -5.10 7.45 -3.57
CA TYR A 2 -5.94 7.74 -4.74
C TYR A 2 -6.51 6.43 -5.29
N ASP A 3 -7.58 6.52 -6.07
CA ASP A 3 -8.16 5.38 -6.78
C ASP A 3 -7.42 5.12 -8.11
N GLU A 4 -6.94 6.17 -8.77
CA GLU A 4 -6.16 6.10 -10.00
C GLU A 4 -5.15 7.29 -10.15
N HIS A 5 -4.48 7.41 -11.30
CA HIS A 5 -3.34 8.32 -11.54
C HIS A 5 -3.65 9.60 -12.35
N GLY A 6 -4.88 9.84 -12.77
CA GLY A 6 -5.41 10.98 -13.53
C GLY A 6 -5.01 11.03 -15.00
N GLY A 7 -4.27 10.04 -15.51
CA GLY A 7 -3.52 10.20 -16.76
C GLY A 7 -2.34 11.16 -16.64
N PHE A 8 -1.97 11.56 -15.41
CA PHE A 8 -0.81 12.40 -15.17
C PHE A 8 0.48 11.64 -15.42
N TYR A 9 1.51 12.36 -15.86
CA TYR A 9 2.81 11.77 -16.13
C TYR A 9 3.48 11.26 -14.85
N ASP A 10 3.96 10.02 -14.91
CA ASP A 10 4.88 9.43 -13.95
C ASP A 10 6.10 8.89 -14.71
N HIS A 11 7.31 9.13 -14.20
CA HIS A 11 8.55 8.73 -14.86
C HIS A 11 8.84 7.23 -14.76
N VAL A 12 8.22 6.51 -13.83
CA VAL A 12 8.38 5.07 -13.65
C VAL A 12 7.36 4.37 -14.52
N ALA A 13 7.86 3.53 -15.42
CA ALA A 13 7.02 2.67 -16.23
C ALA A 13 6.14 1.77 -15.32
N PRO A 14 4.83 1.62 -15.62
CA PRO A 14 3.97 0.70 -14.89
C PRO A 14 4.58 -0.71 -14.84
N PRO A 15 4.59 -1.37 -13.66
CA PRO A 15 5.10 -2.73 -13.54
C PRO A 15 4.34 -3.70 -14.44
N THR A 16 5.02 -4.72 -14.95
CA THR A 16 4.35 -5.78 -15.71
C THR A 16 3.37 -6.53 -14.82
N GLY A 17 2.13 -6.68 -15.30
CA GLY A 17 1.05 -7.29 -14.55
C GLY A 17 0.07 -8.04 -15.44
N ASP A 18 -1.04 -8.45 -14.86
CA ASP A 18 -2.14 -9.05 -15.62
C ASP A 18 -2.97 -7.96 -16.31
N ARG A 19 -4.11 -8.37 -16.90
CA ARG A 19 -5.06 -7.46 -17.56
C ARG A 19 -5.49 -6.26 -16.69
N TRP A 20 -5.44 -6.39 -15.37
CA TRP A 20 -5.95 -5.40 -14.42
C TRP A 20 -4.84 -4.64 -13.67
N GLY A 21 -3.58 -4.95 -13.93
CA GLY A 21 -2.45 -4.21 -13.40
C GLY A 21 -1.36 -5.10 -12.78
N PRO A 22 -0.35 -4.47 -12.15
CA PRO A 22 -0.38 -3.11 -11.58
C PRO A 22 -0.37 -2.00 -12.64
N GLY A 23 -1.06 -0.89 -12.36
CA GLY A 23 -1.06 0.30 -13.22
C GLY A 23 0.05 1.30 -12.86
N SER A 24 -0.09 2.52 -13.38
CA SER A 24 0.75 3.68 -13.00
C SER A 24 0.73 3.90 -11.48
N ARG A 25 1.82 4.45 -10.93
CA ARG A 25 1.90 4.76 -9.50
C ARG A 25 0.89 5.82 -9.11
N ILE A 26 0.46 5.75 -7.85
CA ILE A 26 -0.41 6.71 -7.20
C ILE A 26 0.19 7.14 -5.86
N PRO A 27 -0.07 8.37 -5.39
CA PRO A 27 0.38 8.78 -4.07
C PRO A 27 -0.34 7.99 -2.95
N ALA A 28 0.39 7.66 -1.89
CA ALA A 28 -0.15 7.10 -0.67
C ALA A 28 0.47 7.82 0.54
N VAL A 29 -0.38 8.20 1.50
CA VAL A 29 0.04 8.88 2.73
C VAL A 29 -0.61 8.15 3.90
N VAL A 30 0.19 7.84 4.92
CA VAL A 30 -0.25 7.27 6.19
C VAL A 30 -0.09 8.35 7.26
N ILE A 31 -1.19 8.75 7.89
CA ILE A 31 -1.20 9.71 8.98
C ILE A 31 -1.69 8.98 10.23
N SER A 32 -0.83 8.85 11.22
CA SER A 32 -1.13 8.17 12.47
C SER A 32 -0.16 8.61 13.55
N PRO A 33 -0.60 8.64 14.83
CA PRO A 33 0.29 8.68 15.98
C PRO A 33 1.42 7.62 15.94
N TYR A 34 1.12 6.46 15.37
CA TYR A 34 2.05 5.34 15.21
C TYR A 34 2.76 5.32 13.86
N ALA A 35 2.54 6.29 12.97
CA ALA A 35 3.25 6.35 11.70
C ALA A 35 4.72 6.74 11.95
N LYS A 36 5.65 6.13 11.21
CA LYS A 36 7.06 6.57 11.23
C LYS A 36 7.16 8.02 10.75
N LYS A 37 7.79 8.89 11.55
CA LYS A 37 7.91 10.32 11.24
C LYS A 37 9.00 10.59 10.21
N GLY A 38 8.75 11.51 9.28
CA GLY A 38 9.73 11.90 8.24
C GLY A 38 10.17 10.74 7.34
N TYR A 39 9.34 9.70 7.23
CA TYR A 39 9.70 8.44 6.59
C TYR A 39 9.01 8.27 5.23
N VAL A 40 9.80 7.88 4.23
CA VAL A 40 9.29 7.44 2.92
C VAL A 40 9.43 5.93 2.86
N ASP A 41 8.30 5.23 2.78
CA ASP A 41 8.28 3.79 2.66
C ASP A 41 8.42 3.38 1.18
N HIS A 42 9.48 2.64 0.87
CA HIS A 42 9.76 2.13 -0.48
C HIS A 42 9.28 0.68 -0.69
N THR A 43 8.58 0.10 0.28
CA THR A 43 7.95 -1.21 0.13
C THR A 43 6.95 -1.17 -1.03
N TYR A 44 6.95 -2.23 -1.84
CA TYR A 44 6.03 -2.33 -2.96
C TYR A 44 4.59 -2.56 -2.48
N TYR A 45 3.70 -1.63 -2.80
CA TYR A 45 2.29 -1.66 -2.42
C TYR A 45 1.39 -1.50 -3.64
N ASP A 46 0.18 -2.04 -3.53
CA ASP A 46 -0.96 -1.72 -4.40
C ASP A 46 -2.17 -1.31 -3.55
N THR A 47 -3.30 -1.01 -4.18
CA THR A 47 -4.53 -0.64 -3.44
C THR A 47 -5.03 -1.77 -2.54
N ALA A 48 -4.74 -3.03 -2.88
CA ALA A 48 -5.09 -4.19 -2.06
C ALA A 48 -4.23 -4.30 -0.78
N SER A 49 -3.08 -3.62 -0.70
CA SER A 49 -2.28 -3.52 0.53
C SER A 49 -3.07 -2.92 1.71
N ILE A 50 -4.02 -2.02 1.45
CA ILE A 50 -4.93 -1.48 2.48
C ILE A 50 -5.81 -2.59 3.05
N LEU A 51 -6.42 -3.39 2.17
CA LEU A 51 -7.24 -4.52 2.58
C LEU A 51 -6.40 -5.55 3.35
N LYS A 52 -5.16 -5.81 2.91
CA LYS A 52 -4.23 -6.73 3.58
C LYS A 52 -3.89 -6.25 4.99
N PHE A 53 -3.67 -4.95 5.17
CA PHE A 53 -3.45 -4.35 6.48
C PHE A 53 -4.65 -4.55 7.42
N ILE A 54 -5.87 -4.27 6.93
CA ILE A 54 -7.12 -4.45 7.69
C ILE A 54 -7.30 -5.92 8.07
N THR A 55 -7.14 -6.83 7.11
CA THR A 55 -7.25 -8.28 7.33
C THR A 55 -6.28 -8.74 8.41
N LYS A 56 -5.03 -8.30 8.37
CA LYS A 56 -4.02 -8.62 9.38
C LYS A 56 -4.36 -8.02 10.75
N ARG A 57 -4.71 -6.73 10.80
CA ARG A 57 -5.02 -5.99 12.04
C ARG A 57 -6.16 -6.63 12.83
N PHE A 58 -7.19 -7.09 12.14
CA PHE A 58 -8.40 -7.65 12.75
C PHE A 58 -8.45 -9.18 12.71
N ASN A 59 -7.35 -9.84 12.35
CA ASN A 59 -7.25 -11.30 12.23
C ASN A 59 -8.39 -11.92 11.40
N LEU A 60 -8.68 -11.31 10.25
CA LEU A 60 -9.75 -11.75 9.35
C LEU A 60 -9.24 -12.80 8.37
N LYS A 61 -10.17 -13.61 7.84
CA LYS A 61 -9.88 -14.49 6.72
C LYS A 61 -9.60 -13.65 5.47
N ALA A 62 -8.48 -13.94 4.81
CA ALA A 62 -8.15 -13.31 3.53
C ALA A 62 -9.18 -13.67 2.45
N LEU A 63 -9.62 -12.67 1.68
CA LEU A 63 -10.43 -12.88 0.48
C LEU A 63 -9.60 -13.52 -0.63
N ALA A 64 -10.26 -14.17 -1.58
CA ALA A 64 -9.57 -14.66 -2.77
C ALA A 64 -9.01 -13.48 -3.58
N GLY A 65 -7.84 -13.66 -4.21
CA GLY A 65 -7.26 -12.66 -5.12
C GLY A 65 -6.21 -11.72 -4.52
N PHE A 66 -5.81 -11.90 -3.25
CA PHE A 66 -4.64 -11.18 -2.73
C PHE A 66 -3.38 -11.56 -3.51
N ARG A 67 -2.66 -10.55 -4.01
CA ARG A 67 -1.33 -10.74 -4.58
C ARG A 67 -0.34 -10.95 -3.44
N SER A 68 0.32 -12.11 -3.41
CA SER A 68 1.28 -12.44 -2.36
C SER A 68 2.47 -11.47 -2.32
N ALA A 69 2.85 -10.94 -3.49
CA ALA A 69 4.01 -10.08 -3.68
C ALA A 69 3.87 -8.63 -3.18
N THR A 70 2.67 -8.18 -2.76
CA THR A 70 2.47 -6.80 -2.27
C THR A 70 2.58 -6.73 -0.75
N GLY A 71 3.13 -5.64 -0.23
CA GLY A 71 3.24 -5.39 1.21
C GLY A 71 1.87 -5.15 1.88
N ASP A 72 1.87 -5.06 3.20
CA ASP A 72 0.66 -4.95 4.04
C ASP A 72 0.58 -3.64 4.83
N LEU A 73 1.30 -2.60 4.40
CA LEU A 73 1.44 -1.29 5.06
C LEU A 73 2.01 -1.30 6.50
N THR A 74 2.30 -2.46 7.10
CA THR A 74 2.82 -2.53 8.49
C THR A 74 4.15 -1.78 8.61
N ASN A 75 4.98 -1.77 7.56
CA ASN A 75 6.27 -1.08 7.58
C ASN A 75 6.16 0.44 7.73
N ALA A 76 5.00 1.04 7.41
CA ALA A 76 4.77 2.47 7.61
C ALA A 76 4.58 2.85 9.10
N PHE A 77 4.40 1.86 9.98
CA PHE A 77 4.13 2.06 11.39
C PHE A 77 5.32 1.64 12.27
N ASP A 78 5.50 2.39 13.35
CA ASP A 78 6.21 1.96 14.55
C ASP A 78 5.17 1.94 15.67
N PHE A 79 4.81 0.74 16.14
CA PHE A 79 3.82 0.54 17.21
C PHE A 79 4.46 0.54 18.61
N THR A 80 5.78 0.72 18.70
CA THR A 80 6.47 0.84 19.99
C THR A 80 6.52 2.28 20.49
N GLN A 81 6.30 3.25 19.60
CA GLN A 81 6.20 4.66 19.98
C GLN A 81 4.85 4.96 20.66
N ALA A 82 4.85 5.96 21.55
CA ALA A 82 3.62 6.49 22.11
C ALA A 82 2.83 7.27 21.04
N PRO A 83 1.49 7.19 21.05
CA PRO A 83 0.65 7.97 20.15
C PRO A 83 0.72 9.49 20.45
#